data_AF-B3XXG0-F1
#
_entry.id   AF-B3XXG0-F1
#
_cell.length_a   1.000
_cell.length_b   1.000
_cell.length_c   1.000
_cell.angle_alpha   90.00
_cell.angle_beta   90.00
_cell.angle_gamma   90.00
#
_symmetry.space_group_name_H-M   'P 1'
#
loop_
_entity.id
_entity.type
_entity.pdbx_description
1 polymer ?
#
loop_
_entity_poly.entity_id
_entity_poly.type
_entity_poly.pdbx_seq_one_letter_code
_entity_poly.pdbx_strand_id
1 'polypeptide(L)'
;QGLDVGAAKASLEERQGIPHHVMDLVPPTVEYSYEQFLRDARSATEHILAKGLVPIVVGGTGMYMRWFMQNRAGITSHPFEDEDLTGEFDARAEDDWDYDFQ
;
A
#
# COMPACT_ATOMS: atom_id res chain seq x y z
N GLN A 1 -3.88 13.37 5.52
CA GLN A 1 -4.76 14.12 6.43
C GLN A 1 -5.83 14.84 5.62
N GLY A 2 -7.07 14.90 6.09
CA GLY A 2 -8.12 15.75 5.51
C GLY A 2 -8.75 15.28 4.19
N LEU A 3 -8.40 14.08 3.72
CA LEU A 3 -8.99 13.44 2.54
C LEU A 3 -9.70 12.14 2.94
N ASP A 4 -10.72 12.23 3.77
CA ASP A 4 -11.36 11.03 4.33
C ASP A 4 -12.36 10.40 3.36
N VAL A 5 -13.21 11.22 2.74
CA VAL A 5 -14.20 10.77 1.75
C VAL A 5 -13.53 10.39 0.43
N GLY A 6 -12.71 11.28 -0.14
CA GLY A 6 -12.08 11.06 -1.45
C GLY A 6 -11.07 9.90 -1.50
N ALA A 7 -10.50 9.53 -0.35
CA ALA A 7 -9.61 8.38 -0.24
C ALA A 7 -10.29 7.15 0.36
N ALA A 8 -11.63 7.15 0.47
CA ALA A 8 -12.44 6.06 0.99
C ALA A 8 -11.91 5.47 2.31
N LYS A 9 -11.47 6.34 3.24
CA LYS A 9 -10.93 5.87 4.52
C LYS A 9 -12.06 5.37 5.40
N ALA A 10 -11.85 4.21 6.01
CA ALA A 10 -12.73 3.73 7.07
C ALA A 10 -12.89 4.81 8.15
N SER A 11 -14.13 5.09 8.53
CA SER A 11 -14.48 5.97 9.64
C SER A 11 -13.98 5.40 10.97
N LEU A 12 -13.94 6.23 12.02
CA LEU A 12 -13.55 5.75 13.35
C LEU A 12 -14.48 4.67 13.90
N GLU A 13 -15.77 4.72 13.52
CA GLU A 13 -16.77 3.71 13.89
C GLU A 13 -16.47 2.37 13.21
N GLU A 14 -16.24 2.38 11.89
CA GLU A 14 -15.91 1.17 11.12
C GLU A 14 -14.59 0.53 11.54
N ARG A 15 -13.64 1.33 12.04
CA ARG A 15 -12.35 0.81 12.55
C ARG A 15 -12.50 0.01 13.84
N GLN A 16 -13.61 0.13 14.57
CA GLN A 16 -13.89 -0.62 15.80
C GLN A 16 -12.77 -0.58 16.85
N GLY A 17 -12.05 0.56 16.93
CA GLY A 17 -10.93 0.75 17.84
C GLY A 17 -9.63 0.06 17.43
N ILE A 18 -9.58 -0.63 16.28
CA ILE A 18 -8.36 -1.25 15.76
C ILE A 18 -7.39 -0.16 15.29
N PRO A 19 -6.15 -0.11 15.82
CA PRO A 19 -5.15 0.88 15.40
C PRO A 19 -4.77 0.70 13.93
N HIS A 20 -4.90 1.78 13.15
CA HIS A 20 -4.42 1.83 11.77
C HIS A 20 -3.14 2.65 11.73
N HIS A 21 -2.05 2.02 11.31
CA HIS A 21 -0.73 2.64 11.19
C HIS A 21 -0.50 3.14 9.76
N VAL A 22 0.49 4.03 9.57
CA VAL A 22 0.89 4.56 8.25
C VAL A 22 -0.30 5.17 7.46
N MET A 23 -1.25 5.75 8.19
CA MET A 23 -2.41 6.44 7.65
C MET A 23 -2.41 7.87 8.20
N ASP A 24 -2.80 8.84 7.37
CA ASP A 24 -2.90 10.24 7.78
C ASP A 24 -1.59 10.87 8.31
N LEU A 25 -0.46 10.46 7.74
CA LEU A 25 0.87 10.98 8.11
C LEU A 25 1.14 12.40 7.58
N VAL A 26 0.73 12.70 6.35
CA VAL A 26 1.02 13.98 5.67
C VAL A 26 -0.26 14.63 5.11
N PRO A 27 -0.29 15.96 4.93
CA PRO A 27 -1.35 16.63 4.16
C PRO A 27 -1.21 16.32 2.66
N PRO A 28 -2.27 16.49 1.87
CA PRO A 28 -2.26 16.17 0.43
C PRO A 28 -1.33 17.07 -0.40
N THR A 29 -0.90 18.21 0.15
CA THR A 29 0.04 19.12 -0.48
C THR A 29 1.50 18.70 -0.34
N VAL A 30 1.76 17.63 0.41
CA VAL A 30 3.12 17.12 0.67
C VAL A 30 3.29 15.79 -0.05
N GLU A 31 4.36 15.69 -0.83
CA GLU A 31 4.75 14.45 -1.47
C GLU A 31 5.13 13.40 -0.41
N TYR A 32 4.62 12.19 -0.60
CA TYR A 32 4.95 11.03 0.22
C TYR A 32 5.60 9.97 -0.65
N SER A 33 6.90 9.75 -0.42
CA SER A 33 7.72 8.84 -1.21
C SER A 33 7.64 7.40 -0.71
N TYR A 34 8.06 6.47 -1.56
CA TYR A 34 8.11 5.06 -1.22
C TYR A 34 9.12 4.77 -0.08
N GLU A 35 10.25 5.47 -0.04
CA GLU A 35 11.24 5.34 1.02
C GLU A 35 10.68 5.76 2.38
N GLN A 36 9.85 6.81 2.39
CA GLN A 36 9.12 7.23 3.59
C GLN A 36 8.12 6.14 3.99
N PHE A 37 7.34 5.61 3.05
CA PHE A 37 6.44 4.48 3.30
C PHE A 37 7.15 3.28 3.91
N LEU A 38 8.28 2.85 3.33
CA LEU A 38 9.04 1.70 3.84
C LEU A 38 9.47 1.89 5.29
N ARG A 39 10.06 3.05 5.59
CA ARG A 39 10.56 3.35 6.93
C ARG A 39 9.41 3.34 7.93
N ASP A 40 8.31 4.01 7.60
CA ASP A 40 7.19 4.20 8.51
C ASP A 40 6.41 2.88 8.69
N ALA A 41 6.25 2.09 7.63
CA ALA A 41 5.66 0.75 7.67
C ALA A 41 6.51 -0.24 8.49
N ARG A 42 7.83 -0.23 8.32
CA ARG A 42 8.73 -1.07 9.13
C ARG A 42 8.67 -0.72 10.60
N SER A 43 8.76 0.56 10.92
CA SER A 43 8.66 1.03 12.30
C SER A 43 7.34 0.61 12.94
N ALA A 44 6.23 0.72 12.22
CA ALA A 44 4.93 0.24 12.69
C ALA A 44 4.92 -1.29 12.89
N THR A 45 5.43 -2.06 11.93
CA THR A 45 5.54 -3.52 12.02
C THR A 45 6.36 -3.95 13.23
N GLU A 46 7.54 -3.38 13.44
CA GLU A 46 8.40 -3.68 14.59
C GLU A 46 7.71 -3.36 15.92
N HIS A 47 7.02 -2.22 16.00
CA HIS A 47 6.26 -1.84 17.20
C HIS A 47 5.11 -2.80 17.52
N ILE A 48 4.39 -3.26 16.49
CA ILE A 48 3.29 -4.24 16.67
C ILE A 48 3.87 -5.59 17.12
N LEU A 49 4.94 -6.06 16.47
CA LEU A 49 5.60 -7.31 16.83
C LEU A 49 6.20 -7.27 18.24
N ALA A 50 6.81 -6.16 18.65
CA ALA A 50 7.36 -5.96 19.99
C ALA A 50 6.28 -6.06 21.10
N LYS A 51 5.01 -5.83 20.76
CA LYS A 51 3.86 -6.02 21.66
C LYS A 51 3.31 -7.46 21.65
N GLY A 52 3.91 -8.37 20.88
CA GLY A 52 3.42 -9.74 20.72
C GLY A 52 2.15 -9.83 19.87
N LEU A 53 1.87 -8.82 19.04
CA LEU A 53 0.71 -8.76 18.16
C LEU A 53 1.09 -9.11 16.72
N VAL A 54 0.09 -9.44 15.90
CA VAL A 54 0.28 -9.75 14.48
C VAL A 54 0.01 -8.50 13.63
N PRO A 55 0.99 -7.99 12.87
CA PRO A 55 0.77 -6.90 11.94
C PRO A 55 0.00 -7.39 10.71
N ILE A 56 -1.07 -6.69 10.36
CA ILE A 56 -1.84 -6.91 9.14
C ILE A 56 -1.61 -5.71 8.23
N VAL A 57 -1.10 -5.97 7.01
CA VAL A 57 -0.81 -4.92 6.02
C VAL A 57 -1.86 -5.00 4.92
N VAL A 58 -2.53 -3.88 4.66
CA VAL A 58 -3.62 -3.76 3.68
C VAL A 58 -3.42 -2.51 2.82
N GLY A 59 -3.91 -2.54 1.57
CA GLY A 59 -3.83 -1.40 0.66
C GLY A 59 -3.83 -1.82 -0.82
N GLY A 60 -4.20 -0.90 -1.71
CA GLY A 60 -4.35 -1.16 -3.15
C GLY A 60 -3.13 -0.82 -4.02
N THR A 61 -2.08 -0.24 -3.45
CA THR A 61 -0.87 0.13 -4.20
C THR A 61 0.06 -1.08 -4.34
N GLY A 62 -0.24 -1.97 -5.29
CA GLY A 62 0.47 -3.26 -5.46
C GLY A 62 1.99 -3.15 -5.49
N MET A 63 2.53 -2.08 -6.10
CA MET A 63 3.98 -1.81 -6.13
C MET A 63 4.57 -1.62 -4.73
N TYR A 64 3.93 -0.82 -3.87
CA TYR A 64 4.39 -0.56 -2.50
C TYR A 64 4.37 -1.84 -1.68
N MET A 65 3.31 -2.64 -1.82
CA MET A 65 3.19 -3.93 -1.14
C MET A 65 4.29 -4.89 -1.58
N ARG A 66 4.48 -5.05 -2.90
CA ARG A 66 5.52 -5.91 -3.48
C ARG A 66 6.89 -5.54 -2.94
N TRP A 67 7.25 -4.27 -2.96
CA TRP A 67 8.57 -3.85 -2.54
C TRP A 67 8.77 -3.90 -1.01
N PHE A 68 7.71 -3.66 -0.23
CA PHE A 68 7.72 -3.88 1.22
C PHE A 68 8.01 -5.34 1.58
N MET A 69 7.29 -6.28 0.95
CA MET A 69 7.49 -7.73 1.13
C MET A 69 8.87 -8.21 0.69
N GLN A 70 9.40 -7.64 -0.40
CA GLN A 70 10.71 -8.00 -0.95
C GLN A 70 11.89 -7.31 -0.24
N ASN A 71 11.64 -6.48 0.78
CA ASN A 71 12.67 -5.72 1.49
C ASN A 71 13.59 -4.90 0.57
N ARG A 72 13.03 -4.32 -0.50
CA ARG A 72 13.81 -3.51 -1.46
C ARG A 72 13.99 -2.09 -0.94
N ALA A 73 15.13 -1.81 -0.31
CA ALA A 73 15.58 -0.46 0.03
C ALA A 73 16.43 0.13 -1.12
N GLY A 74 16.28 1.42 -1.41
CA GLY A 74 17.16 2.14 -2.36
C GLY A 74 16.73 2.14 -3.83
N ILE A 75 15.46 1.89 -4.15
CA ILE A 75 14.92 2.18 -5.50
C ILE A 75 14.59 3.67 -5.56
N THR A 76 15.61 4.50 -5.81
CA THR A 76 15.47 5.96 -5.90
C THR A 76 15.42 6.42 -7.37
N SER A 77 14.52 5.86 -8.17
CA SER A 77 14.08 6.43 -9.46
C SER A 77 13.03 5.51 -10.08
N HIS A 78 12.22 6.08 -10.97
CA HIS A 78 11.12 5.43 -11.68
C HIS A 78 11.45 3.99 -12.09
N PRO A 79 10.79 2.97 -11.49
CA PRO A 79 11.01 1.56 -11.86
C PRO A 79 10.49 1.22 -13.27
N PHE A 80 9.89 2.20 -13.96
CA PHE A 80 9.27 2.06 -15.26
C PHE A 80 10.25 2.24 -16.43
N GLU A 81 11.53 2.58 -16.18
CA GLU A 81 12.51 2.76 -17.27
C GLU A 81 13.16 1.45 -17.73
N ASP A 82 13.07 0.36 -16.93
CA ASP A 82 13.75 -0.92 -17.22
C ASP A 82 12.82 -2.08 -17.59
N GLU A 83 11.50 -1.88 -17.63
CA GLU A 83 10.60 -2.86 -18.24
C GLU A 83 10.15 -2.32 -19.60
N ASP A 84 10.64 -2.97 -20.66
CA ASP A 84 10.13 -2.84 -22.02
C ASP A 84 8.67 -3.33 -22.05
N LEU A 85 7.75 -2.49 -21.57
CA LEU A 85 6.30 -2.73 -21.49
C LEU A 85 5.61 -2.59 -22.86
N THR A 86 6.34 -2.72 -23.96
CA THR A 86 5.78 -2.74 -25.32
C THR A 86 5.63 -4.14 -25.91
N GLY A 87 6.03 -5.19 -25.19
CA GLY A 87 5.88 -6.57 -25.61
C GLY A 87 4.63 -7.24 -25.03
N GLU A 88 3.55 -7.26 -25.80
CA GLU A 88 2.36 -8.11 -25.64
C GLU A 88 1.49 -7.83 -24.38
N PHE A 89 0.44 -7.03 -24.58
CA PHE A 89 -0.77 -7.14 -23.77
C PHE A 89 -1.27 -8.59 -23.89
N ASP A 90 -1.00 -9.40 -22.88
CA ASP A 90 -1.50 -10.75 -22.76
C ASP A 90 -3.04 -10.67 -22.76
N ALA A 91 -3.67 -11.16 -23.82
CA ALA A 91 -5.12 -11.17 -24.06
C ALA A 91 -5.88 -12.09 -23.08
N ARG A 92 -5.32 -12.32 -21.90
CA ARG A 92 -5.75 -13.25 -20.87
C ARG A 92 -6.38 -12.55 -19.66
N ALA A 93 -6.49 -11.22 -19.70
CA ALA A 93 -7.10 -10.42 -18.64
C ALA A 93 -8.62 -10.23 -18.81
N GLU A 94 -9.21 -10.61 -19.94
CA GLU A 94 -10.67 -10.49 -20.14
C GLU A 94 -11.47 -11.70 -19.64
N ASP A 95 -10.82 -12.83 -19.32
CA ASP A 95 -11.52 -14.10 -19.02
C ASP A 95 -11.51 -14.51 -17.53
N ASP A 96 -10.90 -13.72 -16.64
CA ASP A 96 -10.72 -14.07 -15.21
C ASP A 96 -11.38 -13.07 -14.24
N TRP A 97 -12.15 -12.10 -14.76
CA TRP A 97 -12.93 -11.14 -13.97
C TRP A 97 -14.43 -11.43 -13.93
N ASP A 98 -14.88 -12.62 -14.38
CA ASP A 98 -16.21 -13.13 -14.08
C ASP A 98 -16.26 -13.64 -12.63
N TYR A 99 -16.25 -12.68 -11.70
CA TYR A 99 -16.70 -12.90 -10.33
C TYR A 99 -18.23 -12.92 -10.34
N ASP A 100 -18.77 -14.12 -10.53
CA ASP A 100 -20.20 -14.38 -10.51
C ASP A 100 -20.76 -14.18 -9.09
N PHE A 101 -21.44 -13.05 -8.87
CA PHE A 101 -22.34 -12.91 -7.73
C PHE A 101 -23.75 -13.29 -8.20
N GLN A 102 -24.09 -14.55 -7.92
CA GLN A 102 -25.40 -15.24 -8.00
C GLN A 102 -25.72 -16.04 -9.25
#